data_AF-A0A0W1L5U5-F1
#
_entry.id   AF-A0A0W1L5U5-F1
#
_cell.length_a   1.000
_cell.length_b   1.000
_cell.length_c   1.000
_cell.angle_alpha   90.00
_cell.angle_beta   90.00
_cell.angle_gamma   90.00
#
_symmetry.space_group_name_H-M   'P 1'
#
loop_
_entity.id
_entity.type
_entity.pdbx_description
1 polymer ?
#
loop_
_entity_poly.entity_id
_entity_poly.type
_entity_poly.pdbx_seq_one_letter_code
_entity_poly.pdbx_strand_id
1 'polypeptide(L)'
;MDFIQELYEKWLVIKPYTTVFSSQAIIATAFLVALLNSLRKAIYHKESFSNFLTIAFVCANYLLTALITEFALDYVQRHESAASAQNLYLAVTLANILTLFIMYKAHVALSYVFTPLYFAVNKLFLILSAFHFALWLKLVVLNLQQEFAQFHYLYSFIVLYISGVLAVIMLFPYILNTTFGCIFTFSLPRSRNV
;
A
#
# COMPACT_ATOMS: atom_id res chain seq x y z
N MET A 1 -28.74 0.53 6.13
CA MET A 1 -28.19 -0.84 5.98
C MET A 1 -27.70 -1.06 4.57
N ASP A 2 -28.33 -0.44 3.56
CA ASP A 2 -27.96 -0.51 2.15
C ASP A 2 -26.51 -0.14 1.84
N PHE A 3 -25.92 0.89 2.49
CA PHE A 3 -24.52 1.24 2.26
C PHE A 3 -23.53 0.16 2.71
N ILE A 4 -23.80 -0.52 3.84
CA ILE A 4 -22.95 -1.61 4.35
C ILE A 4 -23.14 -2.87 3.48
N GLN A 5 -24.35 -3.10 3.00
CA GLN A 5 -24.68 -4.22 2.11
C GLN A 5 -24.11 -4.03 0.70
N GLU A 6 -24.15 -2.81 0.14
CA GLU A 6 -23.43 -2.45 -1.08
C GLU A 6 -21.92 -2.57 -0.90
N LEU A 7 -21.39 -2.15 0.25
CA LEU A 7 -19.97 -2.32 0.56
C LEU A 7 -19.60 -3.81 0.58
N TYR A 8 -20.44 -4.65 1.20
CA TYR A 8 -20.25 -6.09 1.34
C TYR A 8 -20.37 -6.82 0.00
N GLU A 9 -21.37 -6.50 -0.82
CA GLU A 9 -21.53 -7.04 -2.16
C GLU A 9 -20.39 -6.62 -3.09
N LYS A 10 -19.95 -5.36 -3.04
CA LYS A 10 -18.75 -4.93 -3.79
C LYS A 10 -17.46 -5.57 -3.28
N TRP A 11 -17.35 -5.85 -1.97
CA TRP A 11 -16.19 -6.55 -1.40
C TRP A 11 -16.11 -8.02 -1.80
N LEU A 12 -17.25 -8.69 -1.99
CA LEU A 12 -17.34 -10.14 -2.26
C LEU A 12 -17.64 -10.49 -3.73
N VAL A 13 -18.00 -9.51 -4.57
CA VAL A 13 -18.10 -9.74 -6.02
C VAL A 13 -16.69 -9.78 -6.60
N ILE A 14 -16.07 -10.95 -6.43
CA ILE A 14 -15.26 -11.56 -7.47
C ILE A 14 -16.10 -11.48 -8.75
N LYS A 15 -15.83 -10.47 -9.59
CA LYS A 15 -16.50 -10.35 -10.89
C LYS A 15 -16.36 -11.70 -11.61
N PRO A 16 -17.46 -12.35 -12.07
CA PRO A 16 -17.41 -13.68 -12.69
C PRO A 16 -16.63 -13.74 -14.02
N TYR A 17 -16.02 -12.64 -14.45
CA TYR A 17 -15.38 -12.47 -15.75
C TYR A 17 -13.87 -12.24 -15.69
N THR A 18 -13.22 -12.42 -14.54
CA THR A 18 -11.75 -12.49 -14.49
C THR A 18 -11.32 -13.93 -14.20
N THR A 19 -10.99 -14.67 -15.26
CA THR A 19 -10.40 -16.03 -15.21
C THR A 19 -8.99 -16.07 -14.61
N VAL A 20 -8.53 -14.96 -14.00
CA VAL A 20 -7.18 -14.77 -13.48
C VAL A 20 -7.28 -14.28 -12.04
N PHE A 21 -6.69 -15.03 -11.11
CA PHE A 21 -6.54 -14.63 -9.70
C PHE A 21 -5.79 -13.29 -9.63
N SER A 22 -6.45 -12.22 -9.18
CA SER A 22 -5.87 -10.87 -9.18
C SER A 22 -4.67 -10.80 -8.22
N SER A 23 -3.56 -10.22 -8.68
CA SER A 23 -2.37 -9.97 -7.85
C SER A 23 -2.69 -9.10 -6.63
N GLN A 24 -3.71 -8.23 -6.73
CA GLN A 24 -4.21 -7.44 -5.62
C GLN A 24 -4.87 -8.31 -4.54
N ALA A 25 -5.58 -9.37 -4.90
CA ALA A 25 -6.19 -10.29 -3.93
C ALA A 25 -5.11 -11.08 -3.16
N ILE A 26 -4.03 -11.49 -3.83
CA ILE A 26 -2.86 -12.11 -3.17
C ILE A 26 -2.27 -11.15 -2.12
N ILE A 27 -2.02 -9.90 -2.52
CA ILE A 27 -1.44 -8.88 -1.64
C ILE A 27 -2.37 -8.57 -0.48
N ALA A 28 -3.67 -8.37 -0.73
CA ALA A 28 -4.67 -8.14 0.31
C ALA A 28 -4.69 -9.26 1.35
N THR A 29 -4.65 -10.51 0.88
CA THR A 29 -4.59 -11.69 1.76
C THR A 29 -3.31 -11.68 2.59
N ALA A 30 -2.16 -11.39 1.98
CA ALA A 30 -0.89 -11.31 2.69
C ALA A 30 -0.89 -10.20 3.77
N PHE A 31 -1.51 -9.05 3.48
CA PHE A 31 -1.67 -7.94 4.43
C PHE A 31 -2.57 -8.34 5.61
N LEU A 32 -3.70 -9.01 5.34
CA LEU A 32 -4.58 -9.55 6.39
C LEU A 32 -3.85 -10.56 7.28
N VAL A 33 -3.10 -11.49 6.69
CA VAL A 33 -2.29 -12.46 7.44
C VAL A 33 -1.22 -11.74 8.28
N ALA A 34 -0.57 -10.72 7.75
CA ALA A 34 0.41 -9.92 8.49
C ALA A 34 -0.22 -9.21 9.68
N LEU A 35 -1.40 -8.59 9.49
CA LEU A 35 -2.14 -7.92 10.55
C LEU A 35 -2.56 -8.89 11.66
N LEU A 36 -3.16 -10.03 11.30
CA LEU A 36 -3.57 -11.05 12.28
C LEU A 36 -2.38 -11.63 13.04
N ASN A 37 -1.28 -11.91 12.35
CA ASN A 37 -0.08 -12.44 12.99
C ASN A 37 0.58 -11.41 13.92
N SER A 38 0.65 -10.14 13.52
CA SER A 38 1.20 -9.06 14.36
C SER A 38 0.31 -8.78 15.56
N LEU A 39 -1.02 -8.77 15.39
CA LEU A 39 -1.98 -8.66 16.50
C LEU A 39 -1.78 -9.79 17.52
N ARG A 40 -1.72 -11.04 17.03
CA ARG A 40 -1.47 -12.21 17.87
C ARG A 40 -0.16 -12.04 18.64
N LYS A 41 0.94 -11.68 17.97
CA LYS A 41 2.25 -11.50 18.62
C LYS A 41 2.24 -10.34 19.63
N ALA A 42 1.56 -9.24 19.34
CA ALA A 42 1.43 -8.10 20.23
C ALA A 42 0.67 -8.46 21.52
N ILE A 43 -0.43 -9.22 21.42
CA ILE A 43 -1.19 -9.71 22.58
C ILE A 43 -0.33 -10.63 23.47
N TYR A 44 0.50 -11.49 22.86
CA TYR A 44 1.42 -12.36 23.61
C TYR A 44 2.76 -11.70 23.95
N HIS A 45 2.91 -10.38 23.79
CA HIS A 45 4.16 -9.62 24.03
C HIS A 45 5.40 -10.16 23.30
N LYS A 46 5.21 -10.83 22.15
CA LYS A 46 6.29 -11.39 21.31
C LYS A 46 6.79 -10.41 20.23
N GLU A 47 6.19 -9.23 20.14
CA GLU A 47 6.52 -8.19 19.17
C GLU A 47 6.30 -6.81 19.80
N SER A 48 7.04 -5.80 19.35
CA SER A 48 6.83 -4.43 19.82
C SER A 48 5.47 -3.91 19.34
N PHE A 49 4.77 -3.21 20.24
CA PHE A 49 3.50 -2.55 19.90
C PHE A 49 3.66 -1.58 18.72
N SER A 50 4.81 -0.93 18.61
CA SER A 50 5.22 -0.09 17.48
C SER A 50 5.12 -0.80 16.12
N ASN A 51 5.58 -2.05 16.00
CA ASN A 51 5.47 -2.80 14.74
C ASN A 51 4.01 -3.10 14.40
N PHE A 52 3.22 -3.53 15.38
CA PHE A 52 1.79 -3.76 15.20
C PHE A 52 1.08 -2.49 14.73
N LEU A 53 1.37 -1.35 15.36
CA LEU A 53 0.80 -0.06 14.98
C LEU A 53 1.13 0.30 13.53
N THR A 54 2.40 0.15 13.13
CA THR A 54 2.82 0.36 11.73
C THR A 54 2.06 -0.55 10.76
N ILE A 55 1.98 -1.86 11.05
CA ILE A 55 1.29 -2.83 10.18
C ILE A 55 -0.20 -2.50 10.06
N ALA A 56 -0.85 -2.12 11.17
CA ALA A 56 -2.25 -1.75 11.18
C ALA A 56 -2.55 -0.55 10.27
N PHE A 57 -1.74 0.52 10.34
CA PHE A 57 -1.90 1.69 9.47
C PHE A 57 -1.68 1.35 8.00
N VAL A 58 -0.65 0.56 7.68
CA VAL A 58 -0.38 0.14 6.30
C VAL A 58 -1.54 -0.69 5.75
N CYS A 59 -2.07 -1.64 6.53
CA CYS A 59 -3.20 -2.48 6.12
C CYS A 59 -4.47 -1.65 5.93
N ALA A 60 -4.78 -0.73 6.85
CA ALA A 60 -5.94 0.14 6.74
C ALA A 60 -5.88 1.03 5.49
N ASN A 61 -4.72 1.63 5.22
CA ASN A 61 -4.53 2.44 4.02
C ASN A 61 -4.66 1.61 2.74
N TYR A 62 -4.08 0.41 2.70
CA TYR A 62 -4.19 -0.48 1.54
C TYR A 62 -5.65 -0.85 1.25
N LEU A 63 -6.40 -1.28 2.26
CA LEU A 63 -7.82 -1.60 2.11
C LEU A 63 -8.64 -0.38 1.64
N LEU A 64 -8.39 0.80 2.22
CA LEU A 64 -9.05 2.04 1.83
C LEU A 64 -8.77 2.40 0.37
N THR A 65 -7.49 2.42 -0.03
CA THR A 65 -7.06 2.77 -1.39
C THR A 65 -7.49 1.75 -2.44
N ALA A 66 -7.52 0.46 -2.08
CA ALA A 66 -8.08 -0.59 -2.93
C ALA A 66 -9.58 -0.36 -3.17
N LEU A 67 -10.34 -0.08 -2.11
CA LEU A 67 -11.78 0.19 -2.20
C LEU A 67 -12.08 1.45 -3.04
N ILE A 68 -11.33 2.53 -2.84
CA ILE A 68 -11.47 3.75 -3.64
C ILE A 68 -11.17 3.45 -5.12
N THR A 69 -10.13 2.67 -5.39
CA THR A 69 -9.75 2.30 -6.76
C THR A 69 -10.84 1.48 -7.44
N GLU A 70 -11.37 0.48 -6.76
CA GLU A 70 -12.43 -0.37 -7.30
C GLU A 70 -13.73 0.41 -7.54
N PHE A 71 -14.12 1.28 -6.59
CA PHE A 71 -15.26 2.16 -6.76
C PHE A 71 -15.09 3.12 -7.95
N ALA A 72 -13.91 3.71 -8.10
CA ALA A 72 -13.60 4.59 -9.21
C ALA A 72 -13.65 3.85 -10.56
N LEU A 73 -13.12 2.63 -10.63
CA LEU A 73 -13.18 1.81 -11.85
C LEU A 73 -14.62 1.45 -12.25
N ASP A 74 -15.46 1.06 -11.28
CA ASP A 74 -16.89 0.79 -11.51
C ASP A 74 -17.63 2.08 -11.97
N TYR A 75 -17.32 3.23 -11.36
CA TYR A 75 -17.90 4.51 -11.78
C TYR A 75 -17.55 4.88 -13.23
N VAL A 76 -16.28 4.72 -13.61
CA VAL A 76 -15.77 5.01 -14.96
C VAL A 76 -16.38 4.06 -16.00
N GLN A 77 -16.56 2.78 -15.65
CA GLN A 77 -17.24 1.81 -16.51
C GLN A 77 -18.70 2.20 -16.80
N ARG A 78 -19.37 2.87 -15.86
CA ARG A 78 -20.78 3.27 -15.99
C ARG A 78 -20.99 4.65 -16.63
N HIS A 79 -20.01 5.55 -16.55
CA HIS A 79 -20.17 6.96 -16.97
C HIS A 79 -19.17 7.42 -18.05
N GLU A 80 -18.38 6.51 -18.64
CA GLU A 80 -17.39 6.76 -19.72
C GLU A 80 -16.41 7.92 -19.47
N SER A 81 -16.21 8.34 -18.21
CA SER A 81 -15.36 9.49 -17.88
C SER A 81 -13.93 9.06 -17.56
N ALA A 82 -13.07 8.99 -18.58
CA ALA A 82 -11.65 8.69 -18.42
C ALA A 82 -10.91 9.71 -17.51
N ALA A 83 -11.37 10.97 -17.48
CA ALA A 83 -10.79 12.02 -16.64
C ALA A 83 -10.97 11.74 -15.14
N SER A 84 -12.08 11.12 -14.75
CA SER A 84 -12.33 10.73 -13.35
C SER A 84 -11.36 9.64 -12.88
N ALA A 85 -11.01 8.70 -13.76
CA ALA A 85 -10.06 7.62 -13.48
C ALA A 85 -8.64 8.14 -13.21
N GLN A 86 -8.24 9.22 -13.87
CA GLN A 86 -6.87 9.76 -13.73
C GLN A 86 -6.67 10.50 -12.40
N ASN A 87 -7.70 11.19 -11.90
CA ASN A 87 -7.64 11.87 -10.61
C ASN A 87 -7.55 10.92 -9.40
N LEU A 88 -7.84 9.63 -9.61
CA LEU A 88 -7.62 8.59 -8.61
C LEU A 88 -6.16 8.54 -8.14
N TYR A 89 -5.19 8.72 -9.05
CA TYR A 89 -3.77 8.68 -8.69
C TYR A 89 -3.39 9.80 -7.69
N LEU A 90 -4.02 10.97 -7.80
CA LEU A 90 -3.85 12.06 -6.83
C LEU A 90 -4.50 11.70 -5.50
N ALA A 91 -5.73 11.15 -5.52
CA ALA A 91 -6.42 10.73 -4.31
C ALA A 91 -5.61 9.67 -3.52
N VAL A 92 -5.06 8.67 -4.21
CA VAL A 92 -4.19 7.64 -3.60
C VAL A 92 -2.90 8.26 -3.06
N THR A 93 -2.29 9.21 -3.77
CA THR A 93 -1.13 9.97 -3.28
C THR A 93 -1.46 10.65 -1.95
N LEU A 94 -2.58 11.38 -1.89
CA LEU A 94 -3.00 12.09 -0.68
C LEU A 94 -3.29 11.12 0.46
N ALA A 95 -3.95 9.99 0.18
CA ALA A 95 -4.22 8.95 1.18
C ALA A 95 -2.94 8.38 1.79
N ASN A 96 -1.93 8.10 0.97
CA ASN A 96 -0.63 7.62 1.45
C ASN A 96 0.08 8.65 2.35
N ILE A 97 0.13 9.92 1.93
CA ILE A 97 0.76 10.99 2.71
C ILE A 97 0.01 11.22 4.03
N LEU A 98 -1.33 11.23 3.99
CA LEU A 98 -2.16 11.35 5.17
C LEU A 98 -1.93 10.17 6.14
N THR A 99 -1.82 8.95 5.62
CA THR A 99 -1.50 7.77 6.43
C THR A 99 -0.16 7.92 7.12
N LEU A 100 0.89 8.37 6.43
CA LEU A 100 2.20 8.62 7.06
C LEU A 100 2.10 9.65 8.19
N PHE A 101 1.36 10.74 7.96
CA PHE A 101 1.17 11.78 8.97
C PHE A 101 0.42 11.26 10.21
N ILE A 102 -0.70 10.56 10.02
CA ILE A 102 -1.50 10.01 11.12
C ILE A 102 -0.72 8.92 11.85
N MET A 103 -0.03 8.04 11.12
CA MET A 103 0.83 7.00 11.69
C MET A 103 1.93 7.61 12.57
N TYR A 104 2.62 8.67 12.11
CA TYR A 104 3.59 9.39 12.93
C TYR A 104 2.97 9.90 14.23
N LYS A 105 1.82 10.59 14.15
CA LYS A 105 1.11 11.09 15.34
C LYS A 105 0.70 9.98 16.30
N ALA A 106 0.24 8.84 15.78
CA ALA A 106 -0.11 7.69 16.58
C ALA A 106 1.11 7.06 17.26
N HIS A 107 2.24 6.96 16.57
CA HIS A 107 3.50 6.47 17.17
C HIS A 107 3.97 7.39 18.30
N VAL A 108 3.91 8.71 18.11
CA VAL A 108 4.24 9.68 19.15
C VAL A 108 3.29 9.56 20.34
N ALA A 109 1.99 9.36 20.13
CA ALA A 109 1.02 9.31 21.22
C ALA A 109 1.01 7.97 21.99
N LEU A 110 1.19 6.84 21.29
CA LEU A 110 0.90 5.51 21.85
C LEU A 110 2.14 4.67 22.16
N SER A 111 3.24 4.85 21.41
CA SER A 111 4.40 3.95 21.53
C SER A 111 5.70 4.65 21.91
N TYR A 112 5.92 5.89 21.46
CA TYR A 112 7.18 6.65 21.56
C TYR A 112 8.45 5.96 21.00
N VAL A 113 8.32 4.74 20.44
CA VAL A 113 9.42 3.96 19.87
C VAL A 113 9.19 3.81 18.37
N PHE A 114 10.21 4.13 17.58
CA PHE A 114 10.21 3.97 16.13
C PHE A 114 11.12 2.80 15.76
N THR A 115 10.55 1.76 15.16
CA THR A 115 11.27 0.54 14.80
C THR A 115 11.85 0.62 13.39
N PRO A 116 12.77 -0.30 13.01
CA PRO A 116 13.23 -0.40 11.63
C PRO A 116 12.08 -0.57 10.61
N LEU A 117 10.99 -1.25 11.01
CA LEU A 117 9.80 -1.42 10.17
C LEU A 117 9.11 -0.08 9.89
N TYR A 118 8.95 0.76 10.91
CA TYR A 118 8.40 2.11 10.72
C TYR A 118 9.18 2.91 9.67
N PHE A 119 10.51 2.95 9.79
CA PHE A 119 11.35 3.71 8.85
C PHE A 119 11.32 3.11 7.43
N ALA A 120 11.33 1.78 7.31
CA ALA A 120 11.23 1.10 6.02
C ALA A 120 9.89 1.40 5.32
N VAL A 121 8.78 1.32 6.08
CA VAL A 121 7.43 1.62 5.57
C VAL A 121 7.33 3.08 5.12
N ASN A 122 7.79 4.03 5.94
CA ASN A 122 7.79 5.46 5.58
C ASN A 122 8.50 5.69 4.24
N LYS A 123 9.70 5.13 4.09
CA LYS A 123 10.48 5.25 2.86
C LYS A 123 9.74 4.67 1.65
N LEU A 124 9.21 3.45 1.78
CA LEU A 124 8.50 2.79 0.69
C LEU A 124 7.21 3.54 0.30
N PHE A 125 6.46 4.06 1.27
CA PHE A 125 5.27 4.86 1.03
C PHE A 125 5.58 6.19 0.35
N LEU A 126 6.69 6.86 0.72
CA LEU A 126 7.13 8.08 0.05
C LEU A 126 7.47 7.81 -1.42
N ILE A 127 8.22 6.73 -1.69
CA ILE A 127 8.52 6.31 -3.07
C ILE A 127 7.22 6.02 -3.82
N LEU A 128 6.33 5.20 -3.26
CA LEU A 128 5.05 4.84 -3.86
C LEU A 128 4.20 6.08 -4.18
N SER A 129 4.11 7.02 -3.24
CA SER A 129 3.39 8.29 -3.41
C SER A 129 4.00 9.15 -4.52
N ALA A 130 5.33 9.22 -4.62
CA ALA A 130 6.00 9.94 -5.69
C ALA A 130 5.66 9.35 -7.07
N PHE A 131 5.59 8.02 -7.20
CA PHE A 131 5.19 7.37 -8.45
C PHE A 131 3.72 7.60 -8.80
N HIS A 132 2.80 7.53 -7.83
CA HIS A 132 1.39 7.89 -8.05
C HIS A 132 1.25 9.35 -8.52
N PHE A 133 1.95 10.27 -7.85
CA PHE A 133 1.93 11.68 -8.20
C PHE A 133 2.54 11.95 -9.58
N ALA A 134 3.67 11.32 -9.90
CA ALA A 134 4.30 11.46 -11.21
C ALA A 134 3.40 10.96 -12.34
N LEU A 135 2.67 9.85 -12.12
CA LEU A 135 1.71 9.35 -13.11
C LEU A 135 0.51 10.30 -13.25
N TRP A 136 -0.01 10.85 -12.15
CA TRP A 136 -1.05 11.87 -12.20
C TRP A 136 -0.60 13.11 -12.97
N LEU A 137 0.61 13.64 -12.71
CA LEU A 137 1.18 14.75 -13.46
C LEU A 137 1.25 14.45 -14.96
N LYS A 138 1.74 13.26 -15.33
CA LYS A 138 1.84 12.82 -16.72
C LYS A 138 0.46 12.83 -17.41
N LEU A 139 -0.54 12.24 -16.77
CA LEU A 139 -1.85 12.00 -17.37
C LEU A 139 -2.76 13.23 -17.36
N VAL A 140 -2.76 14.00 -16.27
CA VAL A 140 -3.70 15.11 -16.06
C VAL A 140 -3.07 16.46 -16.40
N VAL A 141 -1.86 16.73 -15.91
CA VAL A 141 -1.22 18.05 -16.09
C VAL A 141 -0.56 18.16 -17.47
N LEU A 142 0.16 17.13 -17.88
CA LEU A 142 0.89 17.11 -19.16
C LEU A 142 0.05 16.54 -20.31
N ASN A 143 -1.08 15.86 -20.00
CA ASN A 143 -1.97 15.22 -20.97
C ASN A 143 -1.25 14.24 -21.93
N LEU A 144 -0.20 13.56 -21.46
CA LEU A 144 0.61 12.63 -22.25
C LEU A 144 0.08 11.20 -22.11
N GLN A 145 -1.10 10.93 -22.69
CA GLN A 145 -1.79 9.64 -22.53
C GLN A 145 -1.10 8.49 -23.27
N GLN A 146 -0.82 8.65 -24.58
CA GLN A 146 -0.23 7.60 -25.41
C GLN A 146 1.28 7.70 -25.56
N GLU A 147 1.84 8.90 -25.41
CA GLU A 147 3.28 9.09 -25.48
C GLU A 147 3.95 8.46 -24.26
N PHE A 148 4.95 7.61 -24.52
CA PHE A 148 5.75 6.89 -23.52
C PHE A 148 4.96 5.86 -22.68
N ALA A 149 4.51 4.79 -23.33
CA ALA A 149 3.90 3.63 -22.67
C ALA A 149 4.80 2.96 -21.61
N GLN A 150 6.12 3.10 -21.73
CA GLN A 150 7.10 2.54 -20.79
C GLN A 150 6.88 3.03 -19.35
N PHE A 151 6.40 4.27 -19.17
CA PHE A 151 6.11 4.81 -17.84
C PHE A 151 4.98 4.06 -17.13
N HIS A 152 3.97 3.59 -17.86
CA HIS A 152 2.86 2.82 -17.29
C HIS A 152 3.32 1.43 -16.82
N TYR A 153 4.19 0.78 -17.59
CA TYR A 153 4.78 -0.51 -17.20
C TYR A 153 5.71 -0.36 -15.99
N LEU A 154 6.58 0.67 -16.01
CA LEU A 154 7.46 0.97 -14.88
C LEU A 154 6.66 1.27 -13.61
N TYR A 155 5.62 2.10 -13.72
CA TYR A 155 4.72 2.40 -12.61
C TYR A 155 4.07 1.12 -12.06
N SER A 156 3.50 0.29 -12.93
CA SER A 156 2.84 -0.97 -12.52
C SER A 156 3.81 -1.91 -11.82
N PHE A 157 5.04 -2.03 -12.35
CA PHE A 157 6.11 -2.79 -11.71
C PHE A 157 6.46 -2.25 -10.33
N ILE A 158 6.64 -0.93 -10.18
CA ILE A 158 6.98 -0.31 -8.89
C ILE A 158 5.88 -0.50 -7.86
N VAL A 159 4.61 -0.27 -8.23
CA VAL A 159 3.47 -0.46 -7.33
C VAL A 159 3.38 -1.91 -6.86
N LEU A 160 3.52 -2.87 -7.77
CA LEU A 160 3.49 -4.29 -7.44
C LEU A 160 4.68 -4.70 -6.58
N TYR A 161 5.88 -4.26 -6.94
CA TYR A 161 7.11 -4.52 -6.20
C TYR A 161 7.02 -3.97 -4.77
N ILE A 162 6.66 -2.70 -4.59
CA ILE A 162 6.55 -2.09 -3.27
C ILE A 162 5.47 -2.80 -2.44
N SER A 163 4.32 -3.12 -3.03
CA SER A 163 3.26 -3.85 -2.34
C SER A 163 3.71 -5.24 -1.88
N GLY A 164 4.43 -5.97 -2.73
CA GLY A 164 5.01 -7.27 -2.38
C GLY A 164 6.08 -7.15 -1.30
N VAL A 165 6.98 -6.17 -1.40
CA VAL A 165 7.99 -5.89 -0.38
C VAL A 165 7.33 -5.57 0.96
N LEU A 166 6.31 -4.71 0.97
CA LEU A 166 5.55 -4.37 2.18
C LEU A 166 4.96 -5.63 2.81
N ALA A 167 4.32 -6.52 2.03
CA ALA A 167 3.80 -7.79 2.54
C ALA A 167 4.90 -8.63 3.22
N VAL A 168 6.07 -8.78 2.58
CA VAL A 168 7.19 -9.57 3.11
C VAL A 168 7.74 -8.99 4.41
N ILE A 169 8.03 -7.69 4.44
CA ILE A 169 8.64 -7.07 5.64
C ILE A 169 7.65 -6.96 6.80
N MET A 170 6.34 -6.93 6.55
CA MET A 170 5.31 -6.98 7.59
C MET A 170 5.12 -8.38 8.15
N LEU A 171 5.19 -9.43 7.32
CA LEU A 171 5.14 -10.82 7.78
C LEU A 171 6.40 -11.20 8.57
N PHE A 172 7.55 -10.71 8.11
CA PHE A 172 8.87 -11.07 8.64
C PHE A 172 9.74 -9.82 8.90
N PRO A 173 9.43 -9.00 9.93
CA PRO A 173 10.15 -7.76 10.20
C PRO A 173 11.65 -7.91 10.45
N TYR A 174 12.09 -9.09 10.90
CA TYR A 174 13.51 -9.39 11.12
C TYR A 174 14.36 -9.33 9.84
N ILE A 175 13.76 -9.50 8.65
CA ILE A 175 14.46 -9.43 7.36
C ILE A 175 15.10 -8.05 7.15
N LEU A 176 14.53 -6.99 7.73
CA LEU A 176 15.08 -5.63 7.67
C LEU A 176 16.49 -5.52 8.28
N ASN A 177 16.86 -6.46 9.15
CA ASN A 177 18.18 -6.53 9.77
C ASN A 177 19.20 -7.35 8.96
N THR A 178 18.79 -7.91 7.82
CA THR A 178 19.64 -8.71 6.93
C THR A 178 20.04 -7.91 5.68
N THR A 179 20.96 -8.46 4.87
CA THR A 179 21.33 -7.93 3.55
C THR A 179 20.13 -7.85 2.61
N PHE A 180 19.20 -8.82 2.68
CA PHE A 180 17.95 -8.79 1.92
C PHE A 180 17.09 -7.58 2.27
N GLY A 181 17.04 -7.18 3.54
CA GLY A 181 16.35 -5.97 3.99
C GLY A 181 16.88 -4.69 3.34
N CYS A 182 18.19 -4.62 3.09
CA CYS A 182 18.80 -3.49 2.36
C CYS A 182 18.31 -3.44 0.90
N ILE A 183 18.29 -4.58 0.21
CA ILE A 183 17.81 -4.67 -1.18
C ILE A 183 16.33 -4.29 -1.26
N PHE A 184 15.50 -4.90 -0.41
CA PHE A 184 14.05 -4.68 -0.41
C PHE A 184 13.67 -3.23 -0.15
N THR A 185 14.40 -2.53 0.72
CA THR A 185 14.09 -1.14 1.11
C THR A 185 14.92 -0.10 0.37
N PHE A 186 15.66 -0.47 -0.69
CA PHE A 186 16.60 0.41 -1.40
C PHE A 186 17.59 1.13 -0.47
N SER A 187 18.02 0.45 0.58
CA SER A 187 18.90 1.02 1.61
C SER A 187 20.35 0.60 1.36
N LEU A 188 21.28 1.51 1.62
CA LEU A 188 22.70 1.20 1.55
C LEU A 188 23.04 0.09 2.57
N PRO A 189 23.98 -0.81 2.25
CA PRO A 189 24.49 -1.76 3.23
C PRO A 189 25.11 -0.95 4.38
N ARG A 190 24.46 -0.95 5.54
CA ARG A 190 25.16 -0.55 6.76
C ARG A 190 26.22 -1.62 7.00
N SER A 191 27.45 -1.20 7.28
CA SER A 191 28.48 -2.09 7.83
C SER A 191 27.88 -2.79 9.05
N ARG A 192 27.40 -4.01 8.84
CA ARG A 192 26.82 -4.87 9.85
C ARG A 192 27.89 -5.92 10.03
N ASN A 193 28.74 -5.70 11.02
CA ASN A 193 29.60 -6.75 11.56
C ASN A 193 28.64 -7.80 12.12
N VAL A 194 28.36 -8.83 11.32
CA VAL A 194 27.77 -10.09 11.78
C VAL A 194 28.93 -11.01 12.08
#